data_AF-A0A832GG06-F1
#
_entry.id   AF-A0A832GG06-F1
#
_cell.length_a   1.000
_cell.length_b   1.000
_cell.length_c   1.000
_cell.angle_alpha   90.00
_cell.angle_beta   90.00
_cell.angle_gamma   90.00
#
_symmetry.space_group_name_H-M   'P 1'
#
loop_
_entity.id
_entity.type
_entity.pdbx_description
1 polymer ?
#
loop_
_entity_poly.entity_id
_entity_poly.type
_entity_poly.pdbx_seq_one_letter_code
_entity_poly.pdbx_strand_id
1 'polypeptide(L)'
;MHLKRLIVGGLERVFEIKRKYTDGLTILYAARQLLYSKRTAWIPTIVREDTAWTKINFTGKVVPTTIDAVSYPVRTVYFDGEANWTGVYGVTGSFEGWFSDDDARIPIKAKMKLYLGSADIELTAWKRPGWSPPKATDQ
;
A
#
# COMPACT_ATOMS: atom_id res chain seq x y z
N MET A 1 -24.52 -13.35 32.63
CA MET A 1 -24.60 -14.53 31.75
C MET A 1 -23.21 -15.13 31.64
N HIS A 2 -22.97 -16.28 32.27
CA HIS A 2 -21.66 -16.93 32.32
C HIS A 2 -21.47 -17.77 31.05
N LEU A 3 -20.61 -17.32 30.14
CA LEU A 3 -20.20 -18.11 28.98
C LEU A 3 -18.93 -18.87 29.32
N LYS A 4 -19.04 -20.18 29.56
CA LYS A 4 -17.89 -21.09 29.63
C LYS A 4 -17.29 -21.22 28.23
N ARG A 5 -16.05 -20.76 28.06
CA ARG A 5 -15.28 -20.90 26.81
C ARG A 5 -14.52 -22.22 26.84
N LEU A 6 -14.85 -23.13 25.93
CA LEU A 6 -14.05 -24.32 25.64
C LEU A 6 -12.82 -23.84 24.84
N ILE A 7 -11.64 -23.87 25.45
CA ILE A 7 -10.38 -23.52 24.77
C ILE A 7 -9.85 -24.77 24.07
N VAL A 8 -10.01 -24.81 22.75
CA VAL A 8 -9.17 -25.64 21.87
C VAL A 8 -8.00 -24.76 21.45
N GLY A 9 -6.78 -25.23 21.67
CA GLY A 9 -5.55 -24.44 21.68
C GLY A 9 -5.28 -23.60 20.42
N GLY A 10 -5.41 -22.29 20.58
CA GLY A 10 -4.84 -21.24 19.75
C GLY A 10 -4.57 -20.05 20.66
N LEU A 11 -3.37 -19.47 20.61
CA LEU A 11 -2.98 -18.35 21.47
C LEU A 11 -3.78 -17.12 21.04
N GLU A 12 -4.92 -16.88 21.67
CA GLU A 12 -5.74 -15.71 21.36
C GLU A 12 -5.11 -14.48 22.02
N ARG A 13 -4.52 -13.61 21.21
CA ARG A 13 -4.04 -12.30 21.67
C ARG A 13 -5.15 -11.27 21.59
N VAL A 14 -5.48 -10.69 22.74
CA VAL A 14 -6.41 -9.58 22.87
C VAL A 14 -5.60 -8.32 23.17
N PHE A 15 -5.82 -7.26 22.41
CA PHE A 15 -5.21 -5.95 22.64
C PHE A 15 -6.27 -4.86 22.75
N GLU A 16 -5.98 -3.86 23.56
CA GLU A 16 -6.88 -2.73 23.78
C GLU A 16 -6.85 -1.77 22.58
N ILE A 17 -8.01 -1.50 21.99
CA ILE A 17 -8.16 -0.57 20.88
C ILE A 17 -8.23 0.86 21.42
N LYS A 18 -7.10 1.57 21.38
CA LYS A 18 -7.00 2.96 21.87
C LYS A 18 -7.45 4.03 20.87
N ARG A 19 -7.65 3.65 19.61
CA ARG A 19 -8.01 4.55 18.48
C ARG A 19 -8.56 3.75 17.32
N LYS A 20 -9.03 4.43 16.26
CA LYS A 20 -9.34 3.76 14.99
C LYS A 20 -8.04 3.31 14.32
N TYR A 21 -8.02 2.07 13.87
CA TYR A 21 -6.92 1.48 13.13
C TYR A 21 -7.36 1.05 11.73
N THR A 22 -6.38 0.97 10.86
CA THR A 22 -6.53 0.63 9.45
C THR A 22 -5.83 -0.71 9.20
N ASP A 23 -6.44 -1.62 8.45
CA ASP A 23 -5.77 -2.83 7.98
C ASP A 23 -4.99 -2.57 6.67
N GLY A 24 -4.23 -3.57 6.20
CA GLY A 24 -3.41 -3.43 4.99
C GLY A 24 -4.20 -3.05 3.72
N LEU A 25 -5.41 -3.58 3.54
CA LEU A 25 -6.24 -3.25 2.37
C LEU A 25 -6.75 -1.82 2.46
N THR A 26 -7.20 -1.40 3.64
CA THR A 26 -7.68 -0.03 3.83
C THR A 26 -6.56 1.01 3.67
N ILE A 27 -5.30 0.68 4.00
CA ILE A 27 -4.15 1.54 3.71
C ILE A 27 -3.97 1.76 2.20
N LEU A 28 -4.10 0.71 1.39
CA LEU A 28 -3.98 0.83 -0.07
C LEU A 28 -5.02 1.81 -0.63
N TYR A 29 -6.27 1.71 -0.17
CA TYR A 29 -7.33 2.65 -0.57
C TYR A 29 -7.09 4.08 -0.06
N ALA A 30 -6.60 4.23 1.18
CA ALA A 30 -6.23 5.53 1.72
C ALA A 30 -5.11 6.18 0.89
N ALA A 31 -4.10 5.41 0.50
CA ALA A 31 -3.00 5.89 -0.34
C ALA A 31 -3.50 6.36 -1.71
N ARG A 32 -4.38 5.56 -2.34
CA ARG A 32 -5.03 5.91 -3.62
C ARG A 32 -5.85 7.20 -3.53
N GLN A 33 -6.57 7.41 -2.43
CA GLN A 33 -7.41 8.60 -2.26
C GLN A 33 -6.59 9.87 -1.98
N LEU A 34 -5.49 9.73 -1.24
CA LEU A 34 -4.66 10.85 -0.78
C LEU A 34 -3.46 11.16 -1.69
N LEU A 35 -3.33 10.45 -2.81
CA LEU A 35 -2.21 10.50 -3.75
C LEU A 35 -1.70 11.92 -4.07
N TYR A 36 -2.62 12.87 -4.33
CA TYR A 36 -2.32 14.26 -4.69
C TYR A 36 -2.32 15.25 -3.51
N SER A 37 -2.44 14.77 -2.28
CA SER A 37 -2.66 15.63 -1.11
C SER A 37 -1.44 16.41 -0.65
N LYS A 38 -0.23 16.15 -1.22
CA LYS A 38 1.02 16.87 -0.93
C LYS A 38 1.32 16.99 0.57
N ARG A 39 1.09 15.91 1.32
CA ARG A 39 1.27 15.85 2.78
C ARG A 39 1.80 14.50 3.23
N THR A 40 2.34 14.47 4.43
CA THR A 40 2.63 13.23 5.15
C THR A 40 1.43 12.82 6.00
N ALA A 41 1.03 11.56 5.93
CA ALA A 41 0.04 10.96 6.82
C ALA A 41 0.68 9.92 7.73
N TRP A 42 0.25 9.91 8.99
CA TRP A 42 0.55 8.86 9.95
C TRP A 42 -0.73 8.06 10.17
N ILE A 43 -0.73 6.80 9.76
CA ILE A 43 -1.91 5.94 9.76
C ILE A 43 -1.72 4.84 10.82
N PRO A 44 -2.52 4.82 11.89
CA PRO A 44 -2.53 3.70 12.82
C PRO A 44 -2.94 2.44 12.08
N THR A 45 -2.11 1.41 12.15
CA THR A 45 -2.23 0.19 11.36
C THR A 45 -2.33 -1.02 12.27
N ILE A 46 -3.25 -1.94 11.99
CA ILE A 46 -3.25 -3.29 12.57
C ILE A 46 -2.55 -4.24 11.61
N VAL A 47 -1.59 -5.00 12.13
CA VAL A 47 -0.83 -5.99 11.36
C VAL A 47 -0.73 -7.26 12.18
N ARG A 48 -1.41 -8.31 11.71
CA ARG A 48 -1.56 -9.58 12.44
C ARG A 48 -2.09 -9.33 13.86
N GLU A 49 -1.22 -9.46 14.86
CA GLU A 49 -1.53 -9.42 16.29
C GLU A 49 -0.94 -8.16 16.96
N ASP A 50 -0.45 -7.19 16.18
CA ASP A 50 0.19 -5.97 16.68
C ASP A 50 -0.39 -4.71 16.03
N THR A 51 -0.16 -3.56 16.67
CA THR A 51 -0.53 -2.25 16.15
C THR A 51 0.70 -1.36 15.99
N ALA A 52 0.79 -0.68 14.86
CA ALA A 52 1.92 0.16 14.54
C ALA A 52 1.49 1.41 13.79
N TRP A 53 2.45 2.30 13.54
CA TRP A 53 2.23 3.46 12.68
C TRP A 53 2.84 3.23 11.31
N THR A 54 2.03 3.46 10.27
CA THR A 54 2.50 3.56 8.89
C THR A 54 2.62 5.02 8.52
N LYS A 55 3.81 5.45 8.12
CA LYS A 55 4.06 6.79 7.59
C LYS A 55 3.94 6.72 6.07
N ILE A 56 3.20 7.65 5.46
CA ILE A 56 3.10 7.79 4.01
C ILE A 56 3.34 9.25 3.63
N ASN A 57 4.26 9.48 2.70
CA ASN A 57 4.57 10.78 2.11
C ASN A 57 3.89 10.88 0.73
N PHE A 58 2.75 11.58 0.68
CA PHE A 58 2.06 11.86 -0.57
C PHE A 58 2.73 13.03 -1.27
N THR A 59 3.45 12.76 -2.36
CA THR A 59 4.25 13.79 -3.04
C THR A 59 3.43 14.57 -4.09
N GLY A 60 2.42 13.93 -4.68
CA GLY A 60 1.71 14.45 -5.86
C GLY A 60 2.62 14.61 -7.09
N LYS A 61 3.83 14.04 -7.06
CA LYS A 61 4.81 14.14 -8.14
C LYS A 61 4.45 13.17 -9.26
N VAL A 62 4.18 13.72 -10.45
CA VAL A 62 3.97 12.93 -11.66
C VAL A 62 5.32 12.51 -12.23
N VAL A 63 5.50 11.21 -12.53
CA VAL A 63 6.73 10.66 -13.10
C VAL A 63 6.41 9.62 -14.18
N PRO A 64 7.25 9.49 -15.22
CA PRO A 64 7.18 8.33 -16.10
C PRO A 64 7.65 7.08 -15.36
N THR A 65 6.98 5.95 -15.56
CA THR A 65 7.32 4.66 -14.96
C THR A 65 7.20 3.53 -15.98
N THR A 66 8.29 2.80 -16.16
CA THR A 66 8.32 1.63 -17.04
C THR A 66 7.86 0.39 -16.26
N ILE A 67 7.02 -0.42 -16.91
CA ILE A 67 6.61 -1.75 -16.47
C ILE A 67 6.60 -2.68 -17.69
N ASP A 68 6.70 -3.99 -17.48
CA ASP A 68 6.76 -4.96 -18.59
C ASP A 68 5.42 -5.13 -19.34
N ALA A 69 4.30 -4.78 -18.72
CA ALA A 69 2.96 -5.02 -19.29
C ALA A 69 2.59 -4.11 -20.48
N VAL A 70 3.37 -3.05 -20.73
CA VAL A 70 3.15 -2.12 -21.85
C VAL A 70 4.47 -1.66 -22.46
N SER A 71 4.49 -1.40 -23.77
CA SER A 71 5.71 -1.03 -24.50
C SER A 71 6.05 0.47 -24.42
N TYR A 72 5.51 1.20 -23.44
CA TYR A 72 5.68 2.65 -23.27
C TYR A 72 5.75 3.02 -21.79
N PRO A 73 6.42 4.12 -21.40
CA PRO A 73 6.39 4.61 -20.03
C PRO A 73 4.98 5.03 -19.64
N VAL A 74 4.49 4.54 -18.50
CA VAL A 74 3.21 4.91 -17.91
C VAL A 74 3.37 6.23 -17.16
N ARG A 75 2.40 7.14 -17.30
CA ARG A 75 2.29 8.36 -16.48
C ARG A 75 1.77 7.99 -15.10
N THR A 76 2.57 8.18 -14.06
CA THR A 76 2.22 7.78 -12.70
C THR A 76 2.40 8.90 -11.71
N VAL A 77 1.84 8.73 -10.50
CA VAL A 77 2.07 9.60 -9.36
C VAL A 77 2.78 8.82 -8.27
N TYR A 78 3.90 9.36 -7.82
CA TYR A 78 4.79 8.74 -6.85
C TYR A 78 4.38 9.06 -5.40
N PHE A 79 4.57 8.08 -4.51
CA PHE A 79 4.58 8.25 -3.07
C PHE A 79 5.54 7.26 -2.43
N ASP A 80 5.96 7.55 -1.20
CA ASP A 80 6.82 6.67 -0.40
C ASP A 80 6.35 6.63 1.04
N GLY A 81 6.94 5.74 1.83
CA GLY A 81 6.60 5.64 3.23
C GLY A 81 7.44 4.64 4.00
N GLU A 82 7.05 4.45 5.26
CA GLU A 82 7.72 3.56 6.19
C GLU A 82 6.68 2.73 6.96
N ALA A 83 6.79 1.42 6.80
CA ALA A 83 6.05 0.43 7.55
C ALA A 83 6.86 0.06 8.80
N ASN A 84 6.53 0.66 9.95
CA ASN A 84 7.17 0.38 11.23
C ASN A 84 6.66 -0.93 11.87
N TRP A 85 6.50 -1.97 11.05
CA TRP A 85 5.93 -3.26 11.42
C TRP A 85 6.40 -4.34 10.45
N THR A 86 6.27 -5.61 10.84
CA THR A 86 6.51 -6.75 9.95
C THR A 86 5.20 -7.45 9.61
N GLY A 87 4.77 -7.37 8.35
CA GLY A 87 3.48 -7.87 7.93
C GLY A 87 3.54 -9.20 7.20
N VAL A 88 2.47 -9.47 6.46
CA VAL A 88 2.36 -10.67 5.63
C VAL A 88 3.53 -10.69 4.64
N TYR A 89 4.12 -11.87 4.42
CA TYR A 89 5.29 -12.07 3.56
C TYR A 89 6.55 -11.28 3.95
N GLY A 90 6.63 -10.76 5.19
CA GLY A 90 7.84 -10.13 5.72
C GLY A 90 8.04 -8.68 5.28
N VAL A 91 7.01 -8.02 4.75
CA VAL A 91 7.02 -6.57 4.45
C VAL A 91 7.37 -5.77 5.70
N THR A 92 8.37 -4.90 5.60
CA THR A 92 8.88 -4.08 6.70
C THR A 92 9.64 -2.85 6.19
N GLY A 93 9.74 -1.79 6.98
CA GLY A 93 10.55 -0.62 6.67
C GLY A 93 10.06 0.17 5.45
N SER A 94 11.00 0.72 4.68
CA SER A 94 10.69 1.64 3.59
C SER A 94 9.95 0.97 2.42
N PHE A 95 9.01 1.69 1.83
CA PHE A 95 8.35 1.32 0.59
C PHE A 95 8.16 2.53 -0.33
N GLU A 96 8.03 2.25 -1.61
CA GLU A 96 7.70 3.20 -2.67
C GLU A 96 6.50 2.67 -3.46
N GLY A 97 5.68 3.58 -4.00
CA GLY A 97 4.53 3.21 -4.81
C GLY A 97 4.19 4.22 -5.89
N TRP A 98 3.60 3.70 -6.96
CA TRP A 98 3.18 4.46 -8.13
C TRP A 98 1.76 4.06 -8.51
N PHE A 99 0.87 5.05 -8.59
CA PHE A 99 -0.48 4.89 -9.13
C PHE A 99 -0.56 5.56 -10.50
N SER A 100 -1.46 5.13 -11.39
CA SER A 100 -1.71 5.83 -12.66
C SER A 100 -2.14 7.26 -12.42
N ASP A 101 -1.62 8.19 -13.23
CA ASP A 101 -1.99 9.60 -13.21
C ASP A 101 -3.25 9.85 -14.05
N ASP A 102 -4.36 9.29 -13.59
CA ASP A 102 -5.70 9.42 -14.14
C ASP A 102 -6.76 9.28 -13.04
N ASP A 103 -8.03 9.42 -13.38
CA ASP A 103 -9.13 9.27 -12.41
C ASP A 103 -9.22 7.86 -11.82
N ALA A 104 -8.70 6.85 -12.53
CA ALA A 104 -8.73 5.47 -12.07
C ALA A 104 -7.73 5.23 -10.94
N ARG A 105 -6.55 5.87 -10.95
CA ARG A 105 -5.50 5.70 -9.92
C ARG A 105 -5.25 4.23 -9.61
N ILE A 106 -4.98 3.45 -10.65
CA ILE A 106 -4.68 2.02 -10.57
C ILE A 106 -3.24 1.86 -10.07
N PRO A 107 -2.93 0.96 -9.12
CA PRO A 107 -1.56 0.66 -8.76
C PRO A 107 -0.77 0.18 -9.98
N ILE A 108 0.36 0.81 -10.28
CA ILE A 108 1.20 0.52 -11.45
C ILE A 108 2.47 -0.22 -11.02
N LYS A 109 3.11 0.28 -9.96
CA LYS A 109 4.38 -0.27 -9.45
C LYS A 109 4.46 -0.08 -7.94
N ALA A 110 5.21 -0.93 -7.26
CA ALA A 110 5.60 -0.75 -5.87
C ALA A 110 6.96 -1.39 -5.60
N LYS A 111 7.76 -0.76 -4.74
CA LYS A 111 8.97 -1.36 -4.19
C LYS A 111 8.79 -1.53 -2.70
N MET A 112 9.02 -2.73 -2.19
CA MET A 112 8.82 -3.03 -0.78
C MET A 112 10.11 -3.60 -0.20
N LYS A 113 10.55 -3.05 0.94
CA LYS A 113 11.54 -3.74 1.76
C LYS A 113 10.89 -4.94 2.46
N LEU A 114 11.61 -6.05 2.45
CA LEU A 114 11.26 -7.31 3.10
C LEU A 114 12.33 -7.63 4.14
N TYR A 115 11.99 -8.50 5.10
CA TYR A 115 12.97 -8.98 6.08
C TYR A 115 14.22 -9.61 5.43
N LEU A 116 14.07 -10.30 4.29
CA LEU A 116 15.15 -10.99 3.57
C LEU A 116 15.61 -10.27 2.29
N GLY A 117 15.21 -9.02 2.06
CA GLY A 117 15.62 -8.28 0.85
C GLY A 117 14.61 -7.21 0.43
N SER A 118 14.27 -7.18 -0.85
CA SER A 118 13.25 -6.30 -1.41
C SER A 118 12.45 -7.01 -2.49
N ALA A 119 11.23 -6.53 -2.72
CA ALA A 119 10.40 -6.90 -3.85
C ALA A 119 10.17 -5.68 -4.74
N ASP A 120 10.27 -5.90 -6.05
CA ASP A 120 9.71 -4.99 -7.06
C ASP A 120 8.44 -5.64 -7.62
N ILE A 121 7.33 -4.89 -7.55
CA ILE A 121 5.98 -5.37 -7.86
C ILE A 121 5.43 -4.49 -8.96
N GLU A 122 5.02 -5.09 -10.07
CA GLU A 122 4.48 -4.38 -11.23
C GLU A 122 3.08 -4.88 -11.61
N LEU A 123 2.27 -4.00 -12.18
CA LEU A 123 1.03 -4.39 -12.85
C LEU A 123 1.37 -5.23 -14.08
N THR A 124 0.98 -6.50 -14.08
CA THR A 124 1.26 -7.43 -15.20
C THR A 124 0.09 -7.56 -16.18
N ALA A 125 -1.15 -7.40 -15.71
CA ALA A 125 -2.36 -7.46 -16.51
C ALA A 125 -3.54 -6.77 -15.81
N TRP A 126 -4.57 -6.39 -16.56
CA TRP A 126 -5.80 -5.80 -16.00
C TRP A 126 -7.05 -6.22 -16.78
N LYS A 127 -8.19 -6.20 -16.08
CA LYS A 127 -9.51 -6.35 -16.69
C LYS A 127 -10.37 -5.15 -16.31
N ARG A 128 -10.36 -4.11 -17.14
CA ARG A 128 -11.13 -2.88 -16.96
C ARG A 128 -11.52 -2.32 -18.33
N PRO A 129 -12.78 -2.50 -18.78
CA PRO A 129 -13.21 -2.01 -20.09
C PRO A 129 -12.96 -0.52 -20.25
N GLY A 130 -12.42 -0.11 -21.40
CA GLY A 130 -12.15 1.29 -21.72
C GLY A 130 -10.98 1.92 -20.97
N TRP A 131 -10.19 1.14 -20.21
CA TRP A 131 -9.02 1.65 -19.50
C TRP A 131 -7.73 0.96 -19.97
N SER A 132 -6.72 1.79 -20.19
CA SER A 132 -5.33 1.42 -20.38
C SER A 132 -4.46 2.36 -19.56
N PRO A 133 -3.27 1.94 -19.11
CA PRO A 133 -2.34 2.82 -18.41
C PRO A 133 -2.12 4.12 -19.21
N PRO A 134 -2.24 5.30 -18.59
CA PRO A 134 -2.02 6.56 -19.30
C PRO A 134 -0.57 6.63 -19.75
N LYS A 135 -0.34 6.97 -21.02
CA LYS A 135 1.02 7.17 -21.56
C LYS A 135 1.65 8.41 -20.94
N ALA A 136 2.91 8.32 -20.53
CA ALA A 136 3.70 9.53 -20.29
C ALA A 136 3.87 10.27 -21.62
N THR A 137 3.61 11.57 -21.63
CA THR A 137 4.03 12.44 -22.73
C THR A 137 5.50 12.80 -22.53
N ASP A 138 6.27 12.82 -23.61
CA ASP A 138 7.59 13.44 -23.58
C ASP A 138 7.44 14.88 -23.06
N GLN A 139 8.15 15.21 -21.99
CA GLN A 139 8.17 16.56 -21.41
C GLN A 139 9.03 17.48 -22.26
#